data_AF-R9PDX4-F1
#
_entry.id   AF-R9PDX4-F1
#
_cell.length_a   1.000
_cell.length_b   1.000
_cell.length_c   1.000
_cell.angle_alpha   90.00
_cell.angle_beta   90.00
_cell.angle_gamma   90.00
#
_symmetry.space_group_name_H-M   'P 1'
#
loop_
_entity.id
_entity.type
_entity.pdbx_description
1 polymer ?
#
loop_
_entity_poly.entity_id
_entity_poly.type
_entity_poly.pdbx_seq_one_letter_code
_entity_poly.pdbx_strand_id
1 'polypeptide(L)'
;MPRARGGRTSNGSTTSNEPDSIASTSAAADTDAISTNGHNDASAQLAPIASSSKDPFTYHSVELASTDALPYFDRDLELQPGLRSRVDALIAEEQASLPPIDPSTSSRLPPAYEPFSTRPDLRAELDRIGSGQPSTHTLDTQRYTLPSPSSGETASLSEWQSAVDSAHAQLAHMDVRLKNIELLKKYGSNSWRLSNFQQEQEIRLISEQLDAVKGETNEVNRLRQKDQLEAGAKLTTLEKRWTELISRGLQLEVANVTTREVVEVLKSKKRRLEEELRRLE
;
A
#
# COMPACT_ATOMS: atom_id res chain seq x y z
N MET A 1 17.88 -11.57 42.25
CA MET A 1 18.08 -10.29 41.53
C MET A 1 17.13 -10.24 40.34
N PRO A 2 15.87 -9.82 40.54
CA PRO A 2 14.87 -9.82 39.48
C PRO A 2 14.88 -8.53 38.67
N ARG A 3 14.69 -8.69 37.36
CA ARG A 3 14.51 -7.68 36.33
C ARG A 3 13.26 -6.84 36.57
N ALA A 4 13.39 -5.52 36.56
CA ALA A 4 12.26 -4.60 36.48
C ALA A 4 12.01 -4.20 35.01
N ARG A 5 10.78 -4.44 34.59
CA ARG A 5 10.18 -4.24 33.27
C ARG A 5 9.72 -2.78 33.16
N GLY A 6 10.34 -2.01 32.26
CA GLY A 6 9.94 -0.63 31.95
C GLY A 6 8.62 -0.62 31.18
N GLY A 7 7.58 -0.11 31.83
CA GLY A 7 6.25 0.13 31.27
C GLY A 7 6.16 1.49 30.58
N ARG A 8 5.43 1.45 29.48
CA ARG A 8 5.09 2.49 28.50
C ARG A 8 3.96 3.39 29.05
N THR A 9 4.06 4.71 28.91
CA THR A 9 2.94 5.68 29.03
C THR A 9 3.15 6.72 27.91
N SER A 10 2.36 6.77 26.83
CA SER A 10 1.00 7.33 26.64
C SER A 10 0.95 8.85 26.83
N ASN A 11 1.22 9.59 25.75
CA ASN A 11 0.98 11.03 25.63
C ASN A 11 -0.52 11.28 25.45
N GLY A 12 -1.12 12.01 26.38
CA GLY A 12 -2.44 12.61 26.24
C GLY A 12 -2.32 14.06 25.80
N SER A 13 -2.87 14.39 24.64
CA SER A 13 -2.94 15.75 24.10
C SER A 13 -4.12 16.49 24.69
N THR A 14 -3.86 17.68 25.23
CA THR A 14 -4.87 18.65 25.68
C THR A 14 -5.28 19.54 24.51
N THR A 15 -6.52 19.45 24.05
CA THR A 15 -7.14 20.40 23.12
C THR A 15 -8.02 21.38 23.91
N SER A 16 -7.74 22.67 23.74
CA SER A 16 -8.54 23.78 24.23
C SER A 16 -9.74 24.01 23.32
N ASN A 17 -10.94 24.04 23.90
CA ASN A 17 -12.19 24.44 23.26
C ASN A 17 -12.34 25.97 23.28
N GLU A 18 -12.51 26.57 22.11
CA GLU A 18 -13.25 27.84 21.94
C GLU A 18 -14.42 27.58 20.95
N PRO A 19 -15.61 28.17 21.17
CA PRO A 19 -16.78 27.96 20.32
C PRO A 19 -16.92 29.09 19.29
N ASP A 20 -16.58 28.82 18.03
CA ASP A 20 -16.92 29.72 16.92
C ASP A 20 -18.35 29.45 16.43
N SER A 21 -19.21 30.44 16.61
CA SER A 21 -20.57 30.51 16.10
C SER A 21 -20.58 30.81 14.60
N ILE A 22 -21.01 29.84 13.78
CA ILE A 22 -21.24 30.06 12.35
C ILE A 22 -22.76 30.02 12.09
N ALA A 23 -23.29 31.14 11.62
CA ALA A 23 -24.69 31.31 11.27
C ALA A 23 -25.03 30.55 9.97
N SER A 24 -25.99 29.63 10.07
CA SER A 24 -26.65 29.00 8.93
C SER A 24 -27.46 30.04 8.15
N THR A 25 -27.13 30.26 6.88
CA THR A 25 -28.04 30.91 5.92
C THR A 25 -28.39 29.89 4.85
N SER A 26 -29.60 29.34 4.96
CA SER A 26 -30.28 28.56 3.93
C SER A 26 -30.78 29.51 2.84
N ALA A 27 -30.23 29.41 1.62
CA ALA A 27 -30.78 30.06 0.44
C ALA A 27 -31.62 29.04 -0.34
N ALA A 28 -32.77 29.54 -0.79
CA ALA A 28 -33.93 28.80 -1.25
C ALA A 28 -33.74 28.12 -2.61
N ALA A 29 -34.53 27.06 -2.79
CA ALA A 29 -34.80 26.40 -4.05
C ALA A 29 -35.64 27.30 -4.96
N ASP A 30 -35.26 27.39 -6.23
CA ASP A 30 -36.15 27.77 -7.32
C ASP A 30 -36.28 26.60 -8.29
N THR A 31 -37.53 26.18 -8.43
CA THR A 31 -38.04 25.24 -9.42
C THR A 31 -38.27 25.97 -10.74
N ASP A 32 -37.86 25.40 -11.87
CA ASP A 32 -38.66 25.47 -13.08
C ASP A 32 -38.34 24.32 -14.05
N ALA A 33 -39.41 23.70 -14.52
CA ALA A 33 -39.44 22.54 -15.41
C ALA A 33 -39.82 22.96 -16.85
N ILE A 34 -39.54 22.07 -17.81
CA ILE A 34 -40.20 21.79 -19.13
C ILE A 34 -39.11 21.48 -20.19
N SER A 35 -38.86 20.19 -20.53
CA SER A 35 -39.43 19.37 -21.63
C SER A 35 -38.61 19.55 -22.95
N THR A 36 -38.18 18.57 -23.77
CA THR A 36 -38.69 17.25 -24.19
C THR A 36 -37.60 16.38 -24.88
N ASN A 37 -37.69 15.05 -24.71
CA ASN A 37 -37.39 13.90 -25.61
C ASN A 37 -36.18 13.85 -26.58
N GLY A 38 -35.39 12.76 -26.42
CA GLY A 38 -34.62 12.08 -27.46
C GLY A 38 -34.17 10.68 -26.99
N HIS A 39 -34.56 9.64 -27.72
CA HIS A 39 -34.38 8.21 -27.41
C HIS A 39 -32.99 7.64 -27.78
N ASN A 40 -32.52 6.73 -26.92
CA ASN A 40 -31.80 5.46 -27.17
C ASN A 40 -30.26 5.34 -27.32
N ASP A 41 -29.75 4.45 -26.45
CA ASP A 41 -28.68 3.44 -26.56
C ASP A 41 -27.21 3.87 -26.69
N ALA A 42 -26.44 3.67 -25.59
CA ALA A 42 -25.35 2.68 -25.51
C ALA A 42 -24.45 2.89 -24.27
N SER A 43 -24.08 1.77 -23.62
CA SER A 43 -22.99 1.63 -22.64
C SER A 43 -23.04 2.50 -21.37
N ALA A 44 -23.74 2.01 -20.34
CA ALA A 44 -23.53 2.44 -18.97
C ALA A 44 -22.14 2.00 -18.48
N GLN A 45 -21.13 2.86 -18.70
CA GLN A 45 -19.89 2.83 -17.94
C GLN A 45 -20.24 3.20 -16.49
N LEU A 46 -20.14 2.22 -15.58
CA LEU A 46 -20.23 2.45 -14.15
C LEU A 46 -19.07 3.38 -13.74
N ALA A 47 -19.40 4.64 -13.50
CA ALA A 47 -18.46 5.59 -12.90
C ALA A 47 -18.05 5.08 -11.51
N PRO A 48 -16.76 5.19 -11.12
CA PRO A 48 -16.34 4.77 -9.80
C PRO A 48 -17.01 5.68 -8.76
N ILE A 49 -17.59 5.05 -7.75
CA ILE A 49 -18.22 5.73 -6.61
C ILE A 49 -17.13 6.52 -5.89
N ALA A 50 -17.08 7.83 -6.15
CA ALA A 50 -16.18 8.74 -5.46
C ALA A 50 -16.63 8.87 -4.00
N SER A 51 -16.09 8.01 -3.15
CA SER A 51 -16.10 8.20 -1.70
C SER A 51 -15.36 9.51 -1.40
N SER A 52 -16.09 10.47 -0.83
CA SER A 52 -15.56 11.74 -0.34
C SER A 52 -14.70 11.54 0.92
N SER A 53 -13.60 10.82 0.79
CA SER A 53 -12.43 10.95 1.66
C SER A 53 -11.44 11.81 0.90
N LYS A 54 -10.98 12.92 1.49
CA LYS A 54 -9.84 13.69 0.96
C LYS A 54 -8.60 12.81 1.09
N ASP A 55 -8.42 11.87 0.17
CA ASP A 55 -7.20 11.12 0.06
C ASP A 55 -6.12 12.08 -0.45
N PRO A 56 -5.09 12.39 0.36
CA PRO A 56 -4.02 13.31 -0.05
C PRO A 56 -3.12 12.67 -1.11
N PHE A 57 -3.29 11.38 -1.37
CA PHE A 57 -2.55 10.62 -2.37
C PHE A 57 -3.37 10.61 -3.66
N THR A 58 -3.05 11.55 -4.55
CA THR A 58 -3.55 11.53 -5.92
C THR A 58 -2.96 10.31 -6.63
N TYR A 59 -3.68 9.19 -6.60
CA TYR A 59 -3.30 7.99 -7.34
C TYR A 59 -3.44 8.28 -8.83
N HIS A 60 -2.32 8.34 -9.53
CA HIS A 60 -2.31 8.37 -10.99
C HIS A 60 -2.54 6.93 -11.44
N SER A 61 -3.68 6.66 -12.07
CA SER A 61 -3.96 5.36 -12.65
C SER A 61 -2.95 5.11 -13.78
N VAL A 62 -1.97 4.25 -13.52
CA VAL A 62 -1.08 3.75 -14.57
C VAL A 62 -1.81 2.62 -15.27
N GLU A 63 -2.17 2.82 -16.54
CA GLU A 63 -2.63 1.71 -17.38
C GLU A 63 -1.42 0.84 -17.74
N LEU A 64 -1.26 -0.27 -17.02
CA LEU A 64 -0.32 -1.31 -17.42
C LEU A 64 -0.98 -2.19 -18.49
N ALA A 65 -0.19 -2.60 -19.48
CA ALA A 65 -0.61 -3.63 -20.42
C ALA A 65 -1.04 -4.90 -19.66
N SER A 66 -2.08 -5.57 -20.16
CA SER A 66 -2.56 -6.82 -19.57
C SER A 66 -1.48 -7.89 -19.70
N THR A 67 -0.76 -8.16 -18.61
CA THR A 67 0.22 -9.24 -18.53
C THR A 67 -0.52 -10.55 -18.27
N ASP A 68 -0.50 -11.46 -19.23
CA ASP A 68 -1.10 -12.79 -19.12
C ASP A 68 -0.12 -13.75 -18.43
N ALA A 69 -0.21 -13.84 -17.10
CA ALA A 69 0.51 -14.81 -16.30
C ALA A 69 -0.49 -15.50 -15.36
N LEU A 70 -0.33 -16.82 -15.14
CA LEU A 70 -1.29 -17.63 -14.38
C LEU A 70 -0.70 -18.15 -13.06
N PRO A 71 -0.54 -17.32 -12.00
CA PRO A 71 0.07 -17.72 -10.73
C PRO A 71 -0.48 -19.01 -10.08
N TYR A 72 -1.78 -19.28 -10.20
CA TYR A 72 -2.38 -20.48 -9.61
C TYR A 72 -2.16 -21.76 -10.42
N PHE A 73 -1.74 -21.65 -11.68
CA PHE A 73 -1.49 -22.76 -12.59
C PHE A 73 0.03 -22.97 -12.84
N ASP A 74 0.76 -21.89 -13.08
CA ASP A 74 2.19 -21.88 -13.40
C ASP A 74 3.04 -22.11 -12.14
N ARG A 75 3.35 -23.38 -11.84
CA ARG A 75 4.16 -23.77 -10.67
C ARG A 75 5.64 -23.97 -10.99
N ASP A 76 6.08 -23.62 -12.19
CA ASP A 76 7.44 -23.90 -12.67
C ASP A 76 8.52 -23.20 -11.84
N LEU A 77 8.23 -22.00 -11.33
CA LEU A 77 9.13 -21.28 -10.40
C LEU A 77 9.32 -22.02 -9.07
N GLU A 78 8.35 -22.81 -8.63
CA GLU A 78 8.44 -23.64 -7.41
C GLU A 78 9.06 -25.01 -7.70
N LEU A 79 8.72 -25.60 -8.84
CA LEU A 79 9.14 -26.95 -9.23
C LEU A 79 10.59 -27.00 -9.70
N GLN A 80 11.07 -25.96 -10.40
CA GLN A 80 12.44 -25.91 -10.92
C GLN A 80 13.37 -25.12 -9.99
N PRO A 81 14.29 -25.80 -9.27
CA PRO A 81 15.24 -25.10 -8.41
C PRO A 81 16.17 -24.22 -9.25
N GLY A 82 16.37 -22.97 -8.82
CA GLY A 82 17.27 -22.01 -9.47
C GLY A 82 16.65 -21.19 -10.62
N LEU A 83 15.44 -21.52 -11.09
CA LEU A 83 14.77 -20.74 -12.13
C LEU A 83 14.52 -19.29 -11.71
N ARG A 84 14.05 -19.07 -10.47
CA ARG A 84 13.84 -17.74 -9.91
C ARG A 84 15.10 -16.89 -9.92
N SER A 85 16.23 -17.45 -9.47
CA SER A 85 17.54 -16.75 -9.47
C SER A 85 17.97 -16.34 -10.88
N ARG A 86 17.74 -17.20 -11.87
CA ARG A 86 18.03 -16.88 -13.27
C ARG A 86 17.15 -15.75 -13.80
N VAL A 87 15.85 -15.76 -13.49
CA VAL A 87 14.92 -14.69 -13.88
C VAL A 87 15.31 -13.38 -13.22
N ASP A 88 15.62 -13.39 -11.92
CA ASP A 88 16.05 -12.21 -11.17
C ASP A 88 17.35 -11.62 -11.76
N ALA A 89 18.29 -12.46 -12.21
CA ALA A 89 19.52 -12.02 -12.86
C ALA A 89 19.26 -11.33 -14.22
N LEU A 90 18.34 -11.87 -15.03
CA LEU A 90 17.95 -11.25 -16.30
C LEU A 90 17.22 -9.90 -16.08
N ILE A 91 16.36 -9.83 -15.06
CA ILE A 91 15.71 -8.58 -14.67
C ILE A 91 16.77 -7.55 -14.24
N ALA A 92 17.78 -7.95 -13.48
CA ALA A 92 18.85 -7.05 -13.05
C ALA A 92 19.70 -6.55 -14.23
N GLU A 93 19.98 -7.39 -15.22
CA GLU A 93 20.67 -7.00 -16.45
C GLU A 93 19.87 -5.95 -17.24
N GLU A 94 18.56 -6.17 -17.43
CA GLU A 94 17.69 -5.19 -18.08
C GLU A 94 17.57 -3.89 -17.27
N GLN A 95 17.47 -3.98 -15.94
CA GLN A 95 17.46 -2.80 -15.07
C GLN A 95 18.75 -1.99 -15.17
N ALA A 96 19.90 -2.64 -15.38
CA ALA A 96 21.17 -1.95 -15.60
C ALA A 96 21.26 -1.27 -16.98
N SER A 97 20.54 -1.79 -17.98
CA SER A 97 20.41 -1.18 -19.31
C SER A 97 19.49 0.05 -19.30
N LEU A 98 18.48 0.05 -18.42
CA LEU A 98 17.52 1.14 -18.31
C LEU A 98 18.14 2.39 -17.66
N PRO A 99 17.78 3.60 -18.14
CA PRO A 99 18.24 4.83 -17.51
C PRO A 99 17.67 4.93 -16.09
N PRO A 100 18.47 5.38 -15.10
CA PRO A 100 18.00 5.56 -13.74
C PRO A 100 16.84 6.55 -13.69
N ILE A 101 15.78 6.18 -12.98
CA ILE A 101 14.60 7.03 -12.80
C ILE A 101 14.97 8.11 -11.77
N ASP A 102 15.08 9.35 -12.23
CA ASP A 102 15.22 10.49 -11.34
C ASP A 102 13.86 10.81 -10.68
N PRO A 103 13.72 10.69 -9.35
CA PRO A 103 12.47 10.95 -8.65
C PRO A 103 11.98 12.39 -8.79
N SER A 104 12.86 13.34 -9.13
CA SER A 104 12.50 14.75 -9.32
C SER A 104 11.94 15.07 -10.71
N THR A 105 12.34 14.29 -11.72
CA THR A 105 11.99 14.52 -13.14
C THR A 105 10.95 13.52 -13.66
N SER A 106 10.77 12.39 -12.96
CA SER A 106 9.88 11.32 -13.40
C SER A 106 8.41 11.63 -13.17
N SER A 107 7.64 11.69 -14.26
CA SER A 107 6.17 11.74 -14.22
C SER A 107 5.51 10.50 -13.59
N ARG A 108 6.28 9.43 -13.33
CA ARG A 108 5.74 8.18 -12.75
C ARG A 108 5.69 8.21 -11.22
N LEU A 109 6.46 9.08 -10.58
CA LEU A 109 6.53 9.20 -9.14
C LEU A 109 5.78 10.48 -8.72
N PRO A 110 5.00 10.44 -7.63
CA PRO A 110 4.46 11.67 -7.08
C PRO A 110 5.62 12.59 -6.65
N PRO A 111 5.43 13.92 -6.71
CA PRO A 111 6.45 14.84 -6.24
C PRO A 111 6.76 14.56 -4.77
N ALA A 112 8.04 14.71 -4.39
CA ALA A 112 8.47 14.51 -3.02
C ALA A 112 7.66 15.40 -2.08
N TYR A 113 7.05 14.81 -1.06
CA TYR A 113 6.30 15.56 -0.06
C TYR A 113 7.28 16.35 0.80
N GLU A 114 7.15 17.68 0.76
CA GLU A 114 7.93 18.57 1.61
C GLU A 114 7.15 18.94 2.88
N PRO A 115 7.47 18.34 4.04
CA PRO A 115 6.80 18.68 5.28
C PRO A 115 7.02 20.14 5.63
N PHE A 116 5.98 20.79 6.16
CA PHE A 116 6.02 22.19 6.59
C PHE A 116 6.36 23.20 5.48
N SER A 117 5.95 22.93 4.23
CA SER A 117 6.08 23.87 3.10
C SER A 117 5.60 25.30 3.41
N THR A 118 4.56 25.45 4.25
CA THR A 118 3.99 26.74 4.65
C THR A 118 4.67 27.38 5.87
N ARG A 119 5.50 26.63 6.62
CA ARG A 119 6.08 27.08 7.90
C ARG A 119 7.60 26.83 7.92
N PRO A 120 8.41 27.82 7.50
CA PRO A 120 9.86 27.67 7.45
C PRO A 120 10.49 27.40 8.83
N ASP A 121 9.89 27.92 9.90
CA ASP A 121 10.35 27.71 11.28
C ASP A 121 10.35 26.23 11.67
N LEU A 122 9.28 25.49 11.31
CA LEU A 122 9.15 24.07 11.60
C LEU A 122 10.05 23.22 10.71
N ARG A 123 10.30 23.67 9.48
CA ARG A 123 11.26 23.03 8.57
C ARG A 123 12.69 23.14 9.12
N ALA A 124 13.09 24.33 9.57
CA ALA A 124 14.39 24.54 10.19
C ALA A 124 14.59 23.68 11.44
N GLU A 125 13.55 23.52 12.26
CA GLU A 125 13.57 22.64 13.43
C GLU A 125 13.66 21.16 13.04
N LEU A 126 12.96 20.73 11.99
CA LEU A 126 13.06 19.37 11.46
C LEU A 126 14.46 19.08 10.90
N ASP A 127 15.05 20.03 10.18
CA ASP A 127 16.43 19.92 9.66
C ASP A 127 17.45 19.86 10.80
N ARG A 128 17.23 20.66 11.86
CA ARG A 128 18.04 20.65 13.10
C ARG A 128 17.98 19.29 13.79
N ILE A 129 16.78 18.73 13.97
CA ILE A 129 16.57 17.39 14.56
C ILE A 129 17.19 16.31 13.67
N GLY A 130 16.99 16.39 12.36
CA GLY A 130 17.60 15.46 11.39
C GLY A 130 19.13 15.49 11.42
N SER A 131 19.71 16.67 11.69
CA SER A 131 21.15 16.86 11.89
C SER A 131 21.64 16.44 13.28
N GLY A 132 20.76 15.92 14.15
CA GLY A 132 21.09 15.48 15.51
C GLY A 132 21.50 16.61 16.47
N GLN A 133 21.22 17.86 16.12
CA GLN A 133 21.55 19.00 16.98
C GLN A 133 20.60 19.05 18.19
N PRO A 134 21.10 19.28 19.41
CA PRO A 134 20.25 19.40 20.59
C PRO A 134 19.29 20.59 20.47
N SER A 135 18.15 20.52 21.17
CA SER A 135 17.19 21.64 21.23
C SER A 135 17.86 22.92 21.71
N THR A 136 17.71 24.00 20.95
CA THR A 136 18.13 25.35 21.34
C THR A 136 17.41 25.81 22.59
N HIS A 137 16.16 25.39 22.75
CA HIS A 137 15.34 25.62 23.92
C HIS A 137 15.50 24.46 24.91
N THR A 138 16.35 24.63 25.91
CA THR A 138 16.35 23.76 27.09
C THR A 138 15.06 24.04 27.86
N LEU A 139 14.27 23.00 28.14
CA LEU A 139 13.13 23.11 29.04
C LEU A 139 13.63 23.56 30.41
N ASP A 140 13.20 24.74 30.85
CA ASP A 140 13.53 25.25 32.16
C ASP A 140 12.82 24.42 33.24
N THR A 141 13.57 23.52 33.87
CA THR A 141 13.09 22.70 34.98
C THR A 141 13.18 23.43 36.32
N GLN A 142 13.89 24.56 36.40
CA GLN A 142 14.05 25.33 37.63
C GLN A 142 12.78 26.11 38.00
N ARG A 143 11.92 26.39 37.01
CA ARG A 143 10.59 26.98 37.24
C ARG A 143 9.70 26.13 38.17
N TYR A 144 9.90 24.82 38.23
CA TYR A 144 9.12 23.90 39.06
C TYR A 144 9.79 23.53 40.38
N THR A 145 10.98 24.06 40.66
CA THR A 145 11.67 23.91 41.94
C THR A 145 11.57 25.21 42.73
N LEU A 146 11.62 25.17 44.07
CA LEU A 146 11.84 26.36 44.89
C LEU A 146 13.34 26.50 45.17
N PRO A 147 14.16 27.05 44.26
CA PRO A 147 15.55 27.33 44.59
C PRO A 147 15.59 28.49 45.59
N SER A 148 16.25 28.26 46.72
CA SER A 148 16.72 29.36 47.56
C SER A 148 17.76 30.17 46.76
N PRO A 149 17.87 31.49 46.99
CA PRO A 149 18.89 32.30 46.33
C PRO A 149 20.29 31.73 46.60
N SER A 150 21.12 31.68 45.55
CA SER A 150 22.42 30.99 45.56
C SER A 150 23.40 31.56 46.58
N SER A 151 23.29 32.86 46.90
CA SER A 151 24.12 33.54 47.90
C SER A 151 23.55 33.49 49.32
N GLY A 152 22.44 32.78 49.55
CA GLY A 152 21.83 32.67 50.87
C GLY A 152 21.48 34.04 51.47
N GLU A 153 21.91 34.31 52.70
CA GLU A 153 21.62 35.56 53.41
C GLU A 153 22.29 36.81 52.80
N THR A 154 23.33 36.65 51.98
CA THR A 154 24.04 37.78 51.34
C THR A 154 23.51 38.10 49.94
N ALA A 155 22.44 37.44 49.50
CA ALA A 155 21.83 37.64 48.19
C ALA A 155 21.20 39.02 48.04
N SER A 156 21.14 39.50 46.79
CA SER A 156 20.58 40.80 46.46
C SER A 156 19.06 40.83 46.67
N LEU A 157 18.49 42.02 46.91
CA LEU A 157 17.04 42.21 47.05
C LEU A 157 16.25 41.66 45.84
N SER A 158 16.82 41.77 44.63
CA SER A 158 16.20 41.29 43.40
C SER A 158 16.12 39.76 43.34
N GLU A 159 17.14 39.05 43.83
CA GLU A 159 17.14 37.57 43.86
C GLU A 159 16.12 37.04 44.87
N TRP A 160 15.99 37.72 46.02
CA TRP A 160 14.94 37.41 47.00
C TRP A 160 13.53 37.66 46.46
N GLN A 161 13.31 38.77 45.74
CA GLN A 161 12.03 39.05 45.08
C GLN A 161 11.68 37.97 44.05
N SER A 162 12.64 37.59 43.19
CA SER A 162 12.44 36.52 42.21
C SER A 162 12.12 35.17 42.86
N ALA A 163 12.74 34.85 44.00
CA ALA A 163 12.45 33.63 44.75
C ALA A 163 11.04 33.65 45.36
N VAL A 164 10.61 34.79 45.90
CA VAL A 164 9.25 34.99 46.43
C VAL A 164 8.19 34.90 45.33
N ASP A 165 8.41 35.53 44.19
CA ASP A 165 7.51 35.47 43.04
C ASP A 165 7.38 34.03 42.51
N SER A 166 8.50 33.30 42.46
CA SER A 166 8.51 31.88 42.10
C SER A 166 7.74 31.02 43.10
N ALA A 167 7.87 31.29 44.40
CA ALA A 167 7.12 30.61 45.45
C ALA A 167 5.61 30.88 45.36
N HIS A 168 5.21 32.14 45.10
CA HIS A 168 3.80 32.49 44.87
C HIS A 168 3.22 31.79 43.64
N ALA A 169 3.97 31.76 42.53
CA ALA A 169 3.55 31.05 41.32
C ALA A 169 3.36 29.55 41.59
N GLN A 170 4.24 28.93 42.38
CA GLN A 170 4.13 27.52 42.74
C GLN A 170 2.95 27.24 43.67
N LEU A 171 2.69 28.11 44.65
CA LEU A 171 1.51 27.99 45.51
C LEU A 171 0.22 28.03 44.67
N ALA A 172 0.12 28.97 43.72
CA ALA A 172 -1.01 29.04 42.80
C ALA A 172 -1.13 27.78 41.93
N HIS A 173 -0.02 27.26 41.41
CA HIS A 173 -0.01 25.98 40.68
C HIS A 173 -0.47 24.80 41.53
N MET A 174 -0.10 24.74 42.81
CA MET A 174 -0.54 23.68 43.72
C MET A 174 -2.03 23.78 44.03
N ASP A 175 -2.58 25.00 44.18
CA ASP A 175 -4.02 25.21 44.34
C ASP A 175 -4.81 24.75 43.09
N VAL A 176 -4.35 25.11 41.89
CA VAL A 176 -4.94 24.61 40.64
C VAL A 176 -4.82 23.08 40.53
N ARG A 177 -3.67 22.51 40.89
CA ARG A 177 -3.45 21.06 40.90
C ARG A 177 -4.41 20.36 41.86
N LEU A 178 -4.64 20.90 43.05
CA LEU A 178 -5.58 20.35 44.02
C LEU A 178 -6.99 20.34 43.44
N LYS A 179 -7.47 21.46 42.88
CA LYS A 179 -8.77 21.55 42.21
C LYS A 179 -8.90 20.53 41.07
N ASN A 180 -7.86 20.37 40.25
CA ASN A 180 -7.83 19.37 39.18
C ASN A 180 -7.89 17.93 39.71
N ILE A 181 -7.18 17.63 40.80
CA ILE A 181 -7.22 16.31 41.44
C ILE A 181 -8.61 16.04 42.03
N GLU A 182 -9.27 17.04 42.61
CA GLU A 182 -10.64 16.90 43.11
C GLU A 182 -11.63 16.61 41.97
N LEU A 183 -11.49 17.28 40.83
CA LEU A 183 -12.27 16.99 39.62
C LEU A 183 -11.98 15.58 39.10
N LEU A 184 -10.71 15.18 39.04
CA LEU A 184 -10.30 13.84 38.61
C LEU A 184 -10.82 12.76 39.57
N LYS A 185 -10.83 13.01 40.88
CA LYS A 185 -11.38 12.07 41.87
C LYS A 185 -12.89 11.89 41.70
N LYS A 186 -13.61 12.95 41.34
CA LYS A 186 -15.07 12.92 41.12
C LYS A 186 -15.44 12.26 39.78
N TYR A 187 -14.75 12.59 38.69
CA TYR A 187 -15.17 12.22 37.33
C TYR A 187 -14.23 11.28 36.58
N GLY A 188 -12.97 11.13 37.03
CA GLY A 188 -11.92 10.40 36.32
C GLY A 188 -12.26 8.93 36.05
N SER A 189 -12.79 8.22 37.06
CA SER A 189 -13.18 6.81 36.88
C SER A 189 -14.30 6.63 35.86
N ASN A 190 -15.29 7.53 35.82
CA ASN A 190 -16.38 7.45 34.86
C ASN A 190 -15.92 7.83 33.44
N SER A 191 -15.13 8.89 33.32
CA SER A 191 -14.55 9.31 32.04
C SER A 191 -13.66 8.23 31.44
N TRP A 192 -12.83 7.58 32.25
CA TRP A 192 -11.97 6.47 31.79
C TRP A 192 -12.77 5.28 31.29
N ARG A 193 -13.85 4.90 32.00
CA ARG A 193 -14.75 3.82 31.56
C ARG A 193 -15.43 4.15 30.24
N LEU A 194 -15.87 5.39 30.05
CA LEU A 194 -16.46 5.82 28.79
C LEU A 194 -15.44 5.79 27.64
N SER A 195 -14.22 6.28 27.88
CA SER A 195 -13.15 6.21 26.88
C SER A 195 -12.80 4.77 26.51
N ASN A 196 -12.77 3.86 27.48
CA ASN A 196 -12.54 2.45 27.22
C ASN A 196 -13.69 1.82 26.41
N PHE A 197 -14.94 2.14 26.72
CA PHE A 197 -16.10 1.71 25.93
C PHE A 197 -16.03 2.22 24.48
N GLN A 198 -15.65 3.48 24.26
CA GLN A 198 -15.47 4.05 22.93
C GLN A 198 -14.36 3.33 22.15
N GLN A 199 -13.20 3.11 22.80
CA GLN A 199 -12.09 2.37 22.19
C GLN A 199 -12.48 0.93 21.84
N GLU A 200 -13.24 0.24 22.69
CA GLU A 200 -13.76 -1.09 22.39
C GLU A 200 -14.69 -1.08 21.17
N GLN A 201 -15.53 -0.06 21.03
CA GLN A 201 -16.40 0.08 19.87
C GLN A 201 -15.63 0.39 18.59
N GLU A 202 -14.60 1.24 18.65
CA GLU A 202 -13.72 1.52 17.52
C GLU A 202 -12.96 0.26 17.07
N ILE A 203 -12.44 -0.53 18.02
CA ILE A 203 -11.79 -1.80 17.72
C ILE A 203 -12.76 -2.76 17.02
N ARG A 204 -14.01 -2.86 17.48
CA ARG A 204 -15.03 -3.70 16.84
C ARG A 204 -15.31 -3.26 15.41
N LEU A 205 -15.52 -1.96 15.20
CA LEU A 205 -15.77 -1.39 13.88
C LEU A 205 -14.61 -1.66 12.91
N ILE A 206 -13.37 -1.43 13.35
CA ILE A 206 -12.18 -1.70 12.52
C ILE A 206 -12.04 -3.21 12.24
N SER A 207 -12.34 -4.07 13.21
CA SER A 207 -12.29 -5.52 13.00
C SER A 207 -13.33 -6.01 12.00
N GLU A 208 -14.54 -5.46 12.02
CA GLU A 208 -15.60 -5.77 11.07
C GLU A 208 -15.23 -5.31 9.65
N GLN A 209 -14.69 -4.09 9.53
CA GLN A 209 -14.18 -3.58 8.24
C GLN A 209 -13.04 -4.43 7.70
N LEU A 210 -12.12 -4.87 8.56
CA LEU A 210 -11.03 -5.75 8.18
C LEU A 210 -11.55 -7.09 7.66
N ASP A 211 -12.53 -7.68 8.35
CA ASP A 211 -13.10 -8.97 7.94
C ASP A 211 -13.92 -8.85 6.66
N ALA A 212 -14.62 -7.73 6.43
CA ALA A 212 -15.27 -7.42 5.17
C ALA A 212 -14.27 -7.35 4.01
N VAL A 213 -13.19 -6.57 4.14
CA VAL A 213 -12.14 -6.44 3.11
C VAL A 213 -11.43 -7.76 2.85
N LYS A 214 -11.18 -8.57 3.89
CA LYS A 214 -10.67 -9.94 3.72
C LYS A 214 -11.65 -10.82 2.96
N GLY A 215 -12.95 -10.73 3.25
CA GLY A 215 -14.01 -11.44 2.53
C GLY A 215 -13.99 -11.11 1.04
N GLU A 216 -13.97 -9.83 0.70
CA GLU A 216 -13.88 -9.35 -0.68
C GLU A 216 -12.60 -9.83 -1.38
N THR A 217 -11.45 -9.71 -0.70
CA THR A 217 -10.16 -10.18 -1.23
C THR A 217 -10.16 -11.69 -1.50
N ASN A 218 -10.74 -12.47 -0.59
CA ASN A 218 -10.83 -13.92 -0.72
C ASN A 218 -11.75 -14.32 -1.88
N GLU A 219 -12.88 -13.62 -2.09
CA GLU A 219 -13.76 -13.91 -3.20
C GLU A 219 -13.10 -13.55 -4.55
N VAL A 220 -12.40 -12.42 -4.63
CA VAL A 220 -11.60 -12.06 -5.82
C VAL A 220 -10.54 -13.13 -6.11
N ASN A 221 -9.81 -13.59 -5.08
CA ASN A 221 -8.81 -14.63 -5.23
C ASN A 221 -9.43 -15.97 -5.67
N ARG A 222 -10.62 -16.32 -5.16
CA ARG A 222 -11.34 -17.52 -5.54
C ARG A 222 -11.79 -17.48 -7.00
N LEU A 223 -12.36 -16.35 -7.44
CA LEU A 223 -12.76 -16.15 -8.83
C LEU A 223 -11.52 -16.23 -9.75
N ARG A 224 -10.45 -15.53 -9.38
CA ARG A 224 -9.18 -15.57 -10.11
C ARG A 224 -8.61 -16.98 -10.22
N GLN A 225 -8.64 -17.75 -9.14
CA GLN A 225 -8.18 -19.14 -9.14
C GLN A 225 -9.00 -19.99 -10.11
N LYS A 226 -10.34 -19.87 -10.08
CA LYS A 226 -11.21 -20.61 -10.99
C LYS A 226 -10.88 -20.30 -12.46
N ASP A 227 -10.79 -19.02 -12.80
CA ASP A 227 -10.55 -18.57 -14.18
C ASP A 227 -9.17 -19.04 -14.68
N GLN A 228 -8.14 -18.94 -13.84
CA GLN A 228 -6.79 -19.38 -14.19
C GLN A 228 -6.69 -20.91 -14.35
N LEU A 229 -7.36 -21.68 -13.49
CA LEU A 229 -7.39 -23.14 -13.64
C LEU A 229 -8.15 -23.58 -14.89
N GLU A 230 -9.24 -22.89 -15.25
CA GLU A 230 -9.96 -23.16 -16.49
C GLU A 230 -9.11 -22.82 -17.73
N ALA A 231 -8.43 -21.67 -17.73
CA ALA A 231 -7.51 -21.28 -18.79
C ALA A 231 -6.33 -22.26 -18.91
N GLY A 232 -5.71 -22.62 -17.79
CA GLY A 232 -4.63 -23.60 -17.72
C GLY A 232 -5.05 -24.97 -18.28
N ALA A 233 -6.26 -25.45 -17.93
CA ALA A 233 -6.80 -26.68 -18.50
C ALA A 233 -6.90 -26.59 -20.03
N LYS A 234 -7.42 -25.48 -20.58
CA LYS A 234 -7.47 -25.25 -22.04
C LYS A 234 -6.06 -25.25 -22.65
N LEU A 235 -5.08 -24.59 -22.03
CA LEU A 235 -3.69 -24.58 -22.51
C LEU A 235 -3.11 -26.00 -22.57
N THR A 236 -3.30 -26.84 -21.55
CA THR A 236 -2.81 -28.23 -21.59
C THR A 236 -3.45 -29.05 -22.71
N THR A 237 -4.73 -28.81 -23.03
CA THR A 237 -5.39 -29.51 -24.15
C THR A 237 -4.84 -29.05 -25.50
N LEU A 238 -4.55 -27.75 -25.65
CA LEU A 238 -3.95 -27.20 -26.86
C LEU A 238 -2.52 -27.68 -27.05
N GLU A 239 -1.74 -27.76 -25.97
CA GLU A 239 -0.37 -28.28 -25.98
C GLU A 239 -0.34 -29.76 -26.39
N LYS A 240 -1.23 -30.59 -25.82
CA LYS A 240 -1.38 -31.99 -26.23
C LYS A 240 -1.74 -32.11 -27.70
N ARG A 241 -2.73 -31.35 -28.18
CA ARG A 241 -3.11 -31.34 -29.59
C ARG A 241 -1.96 -30.88 -30.49
N TRP A 242 -1.19 -29.90 -30.06
CA TRP A 242 -0.03 -29.39 -30.79
C TRP A 242 1.08 -30.45 -30.90
N THR A 243 1.44 -31.10 -29.78
CA THR A 243 2.43 -32.19 -29.79
C THR A 243 1.97 -33.39 -30.62
N GLU A 244 0.68 -33.76 -30.56
CA GLU A 244 0.08 -34.79 -31.42
C GLU A 244 0.15 -34.41 -32.91
N LEU A 245 -0.16 -33.16 -33.27
CA LEU A 245 -0.09 -32.69 -34.65
C LEU A 245 1.34 -32.70 -35.19
N ILE A 246 2.33 -32.30 -34.37
CA ILE A 246 3.75 -32.38 -34.74
C ILE A 246 4.16 -33.84 -34.94
N SER A 247 3.82 -34.71 -33.98
CA SER A 247 4.13 -36.14 -34.06
C SER A 247 3.51 -36.77 -35.32
N ARG A 248 2.24 -36.46 -35.61
CA ARG A 248 1.55 -36.93 -36.82
C ARG A 248 2.18 -36.38 -38.10
N GLY A 249 2.57 -35.11 -38.11
CA GLY A 249 3.29 -34.49 -39.23
C GLY A 249 4.60 -35.23 -39.52
N LEU A 250 5.40 -35.46 -38.48
CA LEU A 250 6.65 -36.20 -38.60
C LEU A 250 6.43 -37.65 -39.06
N GLN A 251 5.42 -38.34 -38.53
CA GLN A 251 5.05 -39.70 -38.97
C GLN A 251 4.65 -39.73 -40.45
N LEU A 252 3.90 -38.73 -40.92
CA LEU A 252 3.53 -38.58 -42.33
C LEU A 252 4.75 -38.33 -43.22
N GLU A 253 5.70 -37.50 -42.78
CA GLU A 253 6.95 -37.27 -43.52
C GLU A 253 7.78 -38.55 -43.65
N VAL A 254 7.94 -39.29 -42.55
CA VAL A 254 8.63 -40.59 -42.55
C VAL A 254 7.91 -41.60 -43.44
N ALA A 255 6.58 -41.68 -43.39
CA ALA A 255 5.79 -42.54 -44.27
C ALA A 255 5.94 -42.16 -45.75
N ASN A 256 6.01 -40.86 -46.07
CA ASN A 256 6.23 -40.40 -47.44
C ASN A 256 7.64 -40.76 -47.95
N VAL A 257 8.68 -40.63 -47.12
CA VAL A 257 10.05 -41.02 -47.50
C VAL A 257 10.13 -42.52 -47.77
N THR A 258 9.64 -43.35 -46.84
CA THR A 258 9.67 -44.81 -46.97
C THR A 258 8.84 -45.31 -48.16
N THR A 259 7.66 -44.75 -48.40
CA THR A 259 6.85 -45.11 -49.57
C THR A 259 7.49 -44.69 -50.88
N ARG A 260 8.14 -43.52 -50.95
CA ARG A 260 8.92 -43.10 -52.13
C ARG A 260 10.07 -44.06 -52.42
N GLU A 261 10.82 -44.48 -51.39
CA GLU A 261 11.88 -45.48 -51.54
C GLU A 261 11.35 -46.81 -52.10
N VAL A 262 10.25 -47.32 -51.54
CA VAL A 262 9.60 -48.55 -52.03
C VAL A 262 9.14 -48.40 -53.49
N VAL A 263 8.55 -47.26 -53.85
CA VAL A 263 8.12 -46.98 -55.23
C VAL A 263 9.31 -46.95 -56.19
N GLU A 264 10.44 -46.33 -55.81
CA GLU A 264 11.65 -46.33 -56.64
C GLU A 264 12.24 -47.73 -56.81
N VAL A 265 12.27 -48.55 -55.74
CA VAL A 265 12.68 -49.96 -55.83
C VAL A 265 11.77 -50.73 -56.79
N LEU A 266 10.45 -50.59 -56.69
CA LEU A 266 9.51 -51.26 -57.58
C LEU A 266 9.63 -50.80 -59.04
N LYS A 267 9.81 -49.50 -59.29
CA LYS A 267 10.09 -48.96 -60.63
C LYS A 267 11.38 -49.53 -61.21
N SER A 268 12.42 -49.70 -60.39
CA SER A 268 13.68 -50.30 -60.85
C SER A 268 13.50 -51.76 -61.23
N LYS A 269 12.73 -52.54 -60.45
CA LYS A 269 12.40 -53.94 -60.76
C LYS A 269 11.58 -54.06 -62.04
N LYS A 270 10.56 -53.19 -62.21
CA LYS A 270 9.75 -53.13 -63.43
C LYS A 270 10.63 -52.88 -64.66
N ARG A 271 11.52 -51.88 -64.61
CA ARG A 271 12.46 -51.58 -65.70
C ARG A 271 13.32 -52.79 -66.07
N ARG A 272 13.88 -53.49 -65.07
CA ARG A 272 14.67 -54.71 -65.31
C ARG A 272 13.85 -55.82 -65.99
N LEU A 273 12.63 -56.07 -65.51
CA LEU A 273 11.76 -57.10 -66.10
C LEU A 273 11.34 -56.72 -67.53
N GLU A 274 11.06 -55.44 -67.80
CA GLU A 274 10.77 -54.96 -69.16
C GLU A 274 11.98 -55.11 -70.09
N GLU A 275 13.19 -54.88 -69.60
CA GLU A 275 14.42 -55.15 -70.35
C GLU A 275 14.63 -56.65 -70.61
N GLU A 276 14.34 -57.51 -69.64
CA GLU A 276 14.39 -58.97 -69.82
C GLU A 276 13.35 -59.45 -70.83
N LEU A 277 12.13 -58.91 -70.78
CA LEU A 277 11.07 -59.28 -71.71
C LEU A 277 11.38 -58.83 -73.14
N ARG A 278 11.94 -57.63 -73.30
CA ARG A 278 12.47 -57.14 -74.60
C ARG A 278 13.66 -57.93 -75.14
N ARG A 279 14.37 -58.70 -74.29
CA ARG A 279 15.44 -59.60 -74.74
C ARG A 279 14.90 -60.97 -75.16
N LEU A 280 13.67 -61.31 -74.79
CA LEU A 280 13.02 -62.58 -75.09
C LEU A 280 12.09 -62.50 -76.31
N GLU A 281 11.64 -61.30 -76.67
CA GLU A 281 11.04 -60.97 -77.99
C GLU A 281 12.11 -60.75 -79.07
#